data_AF-A0AAD8FBJ5-F1
#
_entry.id   AF-A0AAD8FBJ5-F1
#
_cell.length_a   1.000
_cell.length_b   1.000
_cell.length_c   1.000
_cell.angle_alpha   90.00
_cell.angle_beta   90.00
_cell.angle_gamma   90.00
#
_symmetry.space_group_name_H-M   'P 1'
#
loop_
_entity.id
_entity.type
_entity.pdbx_description
1 polymer ?
#
loop_
_entity_poly.entity_id
_entity_poly.type
_entity_poly.pdbx_seq_one_letter_code
_entity_poly.pdbx_strand_id
1 'polypeptide(L)'
;LSENLFTFFSIFNGYYNNKVQRVVDELDVDVEDEHDGISAICRPVPIAALPDDWTFYVEQSVNGVINRTHILVFSEDEFEVIHGQVLNVKQPIDST
;
A
#
# COMPACT_ATOMS: atom_id res chain seq x y z
N LEU A 1 -9.54 -10.93 -16.79
CA LEU A 1 -8.42 -10.77 -15.84
C LEU A 1 -7.47 -11.91 -16.06
N SER A 2 -6.18 -11.67 -16.22
CA SER A 2 -5.21 -12.75 -16.12
C SER A 2 -5.28 -13.37 -14.72
N GLU A 3 -4.93 -14.65 -14.60
CA GLU A 3 -4.84 -15.33 -13.31
C GLU A 3 -3.76 -14.70 -12.41
N ASN A 4 -2.70 -14.17 -13.03
CA ASN A 4 -1.61 -13.48 -12.35
C ASN A 4 -2.10 -12.20 -11.67
N LEU A 5 -2.84 -11.37 -12.40
CA LEU A 5 -3.37 -10.11 -11.91
C LEU A 5 -4.41 -10.33 -10.79
N PHE A 6 -5.27 -11.35 -10.94
CA PHE A 6 -6.23 -11.74 -9.90
C PHE A 6 -5.52 -12.17 -8.61
N THR A 7 -4.50 -13.03 -8.74
CA THR A 7 -3.72 -13.55 -7.62
C THR A 7 -2.98 -12.42 -6.90
N PHE A 8 -2.33 -11.54 -7.66
CA PHE A 8 -1.63 -10.37 -7.11
C PHE A 8 -2.58 -9.49 -6.27
N PHE A 9 -3.74 -9.13 -6.81
CA PHE A 9 -4.71 -8.29 -6.09
C PHE A 9 -5.35 -8.98 -4.89
N SER A 10 -5.54 -10.29 -4.96
CA SER A 10 -6.04 -11.08 -3.82
C SER A 10 -5.04 -11.09 -2.66
N ILE A 11 -3.73 -11.14 -2.96
CA ILE A 11 -2.66 -11.06 -1.97
C ILE A 11 -2.48 -9.63 -1.46
N PHE A 12 -2.65 -8.63 -2.33
CA PHE A 12 -2.41 -7.22 -2.03
C PHE A 12 -3.56 -6.53 -1.27
N ASN A 13 -4.76 -7.09 -1.31
CA ASN A 13 -5.89 -6.60 -0.51
C ASN A 13 -5.77 -7.08 0.93
N GLY A 14 -5.43 -6.19 1.85
CA GLY A 14 -5.29 -6.58 3.24
C GLY A 14 -4.70 -5.53 4.17
N TYR A 15 -4.44 -5.98 5.39
CA TYR A 15 -3.76 -5.23 6.43
C TYR A 15 -2.39 -5.88 6.69
N TYR A 16 -1.34 -5.06 6.64
CA TYR A 16 0.05 -5.47 6.79
C TYR A 16 0.69 -4.72 7.95
N ASN A 17 1.63 -5.36 8.63
CA ASN A 17 2.45 -4.72 9.64
C ASN A 17 3.83 -5.39 9.69
N ASN A 18 4.83 -4.66 10.17
CA ASN A 18 6.17 -5.17 10.39
C ASN A 18 6.43 -5.50 11.88
N LYS A 19 5.40 -5.85 12.65
CA LYS A 19 5.52 -6.06 14.11
C LYS A 19 6.61 -7.07 14.46
N VAL A 20 6.70 -8.17 13.71
CA VAL A 20 7.70 -9.22 13.97
C VAL A 20 9.12 -8.69 13.74
N GLN A 21 9.33 -7.94 12.66
CA GLN A 21 10.63 -7.31 12.37
C GLN A 21 11.05 -6.39 13.51
N ARG A 22 10.16 -5.48 13.94
CA ARG A 22 10.44 -4.58 15.05
C ARG A 22 10.79 -5.31 16.36
N VAL A 23 10.08 -6.38 16.68
CA VAL A 23 10.38 -7.17 17.89
C VAL A 23 11.73 -7.86 17.79
N VAL A 24 12.12 -8.33 16.59
CA VAL A 24 13.45 -8.93 16.37
C VAL A 24 14.54 -7.89 16.54
N ASP A 25 14.37 -6.70 15.95
CA ASP A 25 15.34 -5.60 16.06
C ASP A 25 15.53 -5.16 17.53
N GLU A 26 14.45 -5.07 18.31
CA GLU A 26 14.51 -4.73 19.76
C GLU A 26 15.24 -5.80 20.60
N LEU A 27 15.32 -7.04 20.13
CA LEU A 27 15.96 -8.16 20.84
C LEU A 27 17.41 -8.39 20.39
N ASP A 28 17.81 -7.86 19.25
CA ASP A 28 19.13 -8.05 18.68
C ASP A 28 20.09 -6.96 19.16
N VAL A 29 21.21 -7.38 19.76
CA VAL A 29 22.24 -6.47 20.28
C VAL A 29 23.20 -5.96 19.20
N ASP A 30 23.15 -6.57 18.01
CA ASP A 30 24.05 -6.28 16.88
C ASP A 30 23.33 -5.57 15.71
N VAL A 31 22.05 -5.22 15.85
CA VAL A 31 21.30 -4.49 14.82
C VAL A 31 21.58 -2.99 14.93
N GLU A 32 22.27 -2.43 13.93
CA GLU A 32 22.54 -0.99 13.83
C GLU A 32 21.35 -0.18 13.24
N ASP A 33 20.26 -0.84 12.84
CA ASP A 33 19.10 -0.21 12.17
C ASP A 33 17.78 -0.56 12.87
N GLU A 34 17.27 0.37 13.70
CA GLU A 34 16.00 0.24 14.40
C GLU A 34 14.83 0.57 13.45
N HIS A 35 13.95 -0.39 13.18
CA HIS A 35 12.77 -0.15 12.36
C HIS A 35 11.58 0.37 13.19
N ASP A 36 11.03 1.49 12.75
CA ASP A 36 9.75 1.97 13.23
C ASP A 36 8.62 0.95 13.03
N GLY A 37 7.65 0.96 13.94
CA GLY A 37 6.43 0.16 13.81
C GLY A 37 5.52 0.72 12.72
N ILE A 38 5.51 0.07 11.56
CA ILE A 38 4.72 0.45 10.38
C ILE A 38 3.53 -0.50 10.24
N SER A 39 2.37 0.06 9.94
CA SER A 39 1.27 -0.72 9.40
C SER A 39 0.67 -0.07 8.16
N ALA A 40 0.16 -0.90 7.26
CA ALA A 40 -0.44 -0.48 6.02
C ALA A 40 -1.78 -1.18 5.82
N ILE A 41 -2.79 -0.44 5.35
CA ILE A 41 -4.01 -1.03 4.82
C ILE A 41 -4.07 -0.74 3.32
N CYS A 42 -4.28 -1.80 2.54
CA CYS A 42 -4.46 -1.75 1.10
C CYS A 42 -5.85 -2.27 0.79
N ARG A 43 -6.72 -1.42 0.24
CA ARG A 43 -8.10 -1.80 -0.08
C ARG A 43 -8.44 -1.44 -1.52
N PRO A 44 -9.12 -2.31 -2.28
CA PRO A 44 -9.61 -1.95 -3.60
C PRO A 44 -10.63 -0.80 -3.47
N VAL A 45 -10.54 0.16 -4.37
CA VAL A 45 -11.49 1.29 -4.44
C VAL A 45 -11.81 1.54 -5.91
N PRO A 46 -13.08 1.63 -6.32
CA PRO A 46 -13.40 2.03 -7.68
C PRO A 46 -13.22 3.55 -7.86
N ILE A 47 -12.55 3.97 -8.94
CA ILE A 47 -12.40 5.39 -9.28
C ILE A 47 -13.03 5.65 -10.64
N ALA A 48 -14.07 6.48 -10.67
CA ALA A 48 -14.83 6.74 -11.89
C ALA A 48 -14.00 7.34 -13.04
N ALA A 49 -12.93 8.08 -12.72
CA ALA A 49 -12.02 8.65 -13.72
C ALA A 49 -11.03 7.63 -14.31
N LEU A 50 -10.93 6.43 -13.72
CA LEU A 50 -10.03 5.34 -14.10
C LEU A 50 -10.84 4.03 -14.22
N PRO A 51 -11.82 3.96 -15.14
CA PRO A 51 -12.79 2.87 -15.18
C PRO A 51 -12.21 1.52 -15.63
N ASP A 52 -11.10 1.54 -16.36
CA ASP A 52 -10.45 0.35 -16.91
C ASP A 52 -9.25 -0.12 -16.05
N ASP A 53 -8.89 0.66 -15.01
CA ASP A 53 -7.75 0.38 -14.15
C ASP A 53 -8.17 -0.25 -12.82
N TRP A 54 -7.22 -0.96 -12.21
CA TRP A 54 -7.39 -1.53 -10.86
C TRP A 54 -6.82 -0.59 -9.83
N THR A 55 -7.70 0.03 -9.05
CA THR A 55 -7.31 1.06 -8.10
C THR A 55 -7.38 0.57 -6.65
N PHE A 56 -6.34 0.88 -5.88
CA PHE A 56 -6.22 0.55 -4.46
C PHE A 56 -5.96 1.81 -3.65
N TYR A 57 -6.76 2.02 -2.61
CA TYR A 57 -6.43 2.98 -1.57
C TYR A 57 -5.43 2.36 -0.61
N VAL A 58 -4.32 3.05 -0.38
CA VAL A 58 -3.27 2.67 0.55
C VAL A 58 -3.13 3.73 1.62
N GLU A 59 -3.14 3.29 2.87
CA GLU A 59 -2.88 4.13 4.03
C GLU A 59 -1.79 3.49 4.87
N GLN A 60 -0.74 4.26 5.14
CA GLN A 60 0.40 3.83 5.94
C GLN A 60 0.44 4.65 7.22
N SER A 61 0.57 3.94 8.33
CA SER A 61 0.72 4.52 9.66
C SER A 61 2.04 4.11 10.29
N VAL A 62 2.62 5.03 11.05
CA VAL A 62 3.77 4.77 11.91
C VAL A 62 3.30 4.98 13.35
N ASN A 63 3.48 3.96 14.19
CA ASN A 63 3.06 3.99 15.60
C ASN A 63 1.59 4.42 15.79
N GLY A 64 0.71 4.03 14.86
CA GLY A 64 -0.73 4.33 14.89
C GLY A 64 -1.14 5.69 14.32
N VAL A 65 -0.19 6.51 13.86
CA VAL A 65 -0.47 7.79 13.21
C VAL A 65 -0.36 7.64 11.69
N ILE A 66 -1.41 8.00 10.96
CA ILE A 66 -1.43 7.98 9.49
C ILE A 66 -0.49 9.07 8.98
N ASN A 67 0.53 8.68 8.23
CA ASN A 67 1.52 9.61 7.67
C ASN A 67 1.43 9.73 6.15
N ARG A 68 0.89 8.71 5.48
CA ARG A 68 0.84 8.65 4.03
C ARG A 68 -0.44 8.00 3.56
N THR A 69 -1.02 8.61 2.54
CA THR A 69 -2.24 8.15 1.90
C THR A 69 -2.11 8.32 0.39
N HIS A 70 -2.29 7.23 -0.35
CA HIS A 70 -2.12 7.21 -1.79
C HIS A 70 -3.19 6.34 -2.45
N ILE A 71 -3.44 6.58 -3.73
CA ILE A 71 -4.08 5.60 -4.61
C ILE A 71 -2.98 4.94 -5.43
N LEU A 72 -2.97 3.61 -5.47
CA LEU A 72 -2.22 2.85 -6.45
C LEU A 72 -3.14 2.49 -7.60
N VAL A 73 -2.68 2.72 -8.82
CA VAL A 73 -3.37 2.37 -10.06
C VAL A 73 -2.56 1.26 -10.72
N PHE A 74 -3.21 0.15 -11.03
CA PHE A 74 -2.58 -0.99 -11.67
C PHE A 74 -3.20 -1.29 -13.02
N SER A 75 -2.33 -1.59 -13.98
CA SER A 75 -2.67 -2.08 -15.30
C SER A 75 -1.75 -3.25 -15.67
N GLU A 76 -2.14 -4.03 -16.67
CA GLU A 76 -1.37 -5.16 -17.19
C GLU A 76 -1.16 -4.94 -18.69
N ASP A 77 0.06 -5.14 -19.18
CA ASP A 77 0.37 -4.99 -20.60
C ASP A 77 0.23 -6.31 -21.38
N GLU A 78 0.49 -6.26 -22.69
CA GLU A 78 0.41 -7.42 -23.58
C GLU A 78 1.43 -8.53 -23.27
N PHE A 79 2.41 -8.27 -22.41
CA PHE A 79 3.44 -9.21 -21.95
C PHE A 79 3.15 -9.73 -20.54
N GLU A 80 1.95 -9.51 -20.00
CA GLU A 80 1.53 -9.91 -18.65
C GLU A 80 2.34 -9.23 -17.53
N VAL A 81 2.97 -8.08 -17.82
CA VAL A 81 3.67 -7.29 -16.80
C VAL A 81 2.67 -6.38 -16.12
N ILE A 82 2.63 -6.45 -14.78
CA ILE A 82 1.81 -5.58 -13.94
C ILE A 82 2.56 -4.26 -13.70
N HIS A 83 1.96 -3.16 -14.17
CA HIS A 83 2.47 -1.81 -13.97
C HIS A 83 1.73 -1.14 -12.81
N GLY A 84 2.46 -0.47 -11.93
CA GLY A 84 1.89 0.25 -10.78
C GLY A 84 2.24 1.74 -10.84
N GLN A 85 1.23 2.60 -10.73
CA GLN A 85 1.39 4.05 -10.63
C GLN A 85 0.82 4.57 -9.31
N VAL A 86 1.54 5.50 -8.69
CA VAL A 86 1.11 6.19 -7.46
C VAL A 86 0.41 7.50 -7.82
N LEU A 87 -0.80 7.70 -7.28
CA LEU A 87 -1.50 8.98 -7.28
C LEU A 87 -1.61 9.50 -5.85
N ASN A 88 -1.26 10.77 -5.65
CA ASN A 88 -1.41 11.42 -4.35
C ASN A 88 -2.89 11.74 -4.09
N VAL A 89 -3.37 11.39 -2.90
CA VAL A 89 -4.69 11.83 -2.45
C VAL A 89 -4.58 13.29 -2.03
N LYS A 90 -5.31 14.17 -2.73
CA LYS A 90 -5.43 15.58 -2.31
C LYS A 90 -6.08 15.59 -0.93
N GLN A 91 -5.42 16.20 0.04
CA GLN A 91 -6.08 16.49 1.30
C GLN A 91 -7.18 17.53 1.06
N PRO A 92 -8.28 17.50 1.83
CA PRO A 92 -9.22 18.61 1.85
C PRO A 92 -8.40 19.89 2.08
N ILE A 93 -8.62 20.91 1.25
CA ILE A 93 -8.09 22.23 1.58
C ILE A 93 -8.81 22.61 2.87
N ASP A 94 -8.07 22.68 3.98
CA ASP A 94 -8.61 23.19 5.23
C ASP A 94 -9.28 24.53 4.92
N SER A 95 -10.60 24.56 5.03
CA SER A 95 -11.37 25.80 5.02
C SER A 95 -11.10 26.50 6.34
N THR A 96 -9.92 27.12 6.45
CA THR A 96 -9.59 28.11 7.49
C THR A 96 -10.47 29.33 7.35
#